data_AF-A0A3R8NDC9-F1
#
_entry.id   AF-A0A3R8NDC9-F1
#
_cell.length_a   1.000
_cell.length_b   1.000
_cell.length_c   1.000
_cell.angle_alpha   90.00
_cell.angle_beta   90.00
_cell.angle_gamma   90.00
#
_symmetry.space_group_name_H-M   'P 1'
#
loop_
_entity.id
_entity.type
_entity.pdbx_description
1 polymer ?
#
loop_
_entity_poly.entity_id
_entity_poly.type
_entity_poly.pdbx_seq_one_letter_code
_entity_poly.pdbx_strand_id
1 'polypeptide(L)'
;MLVAELVLLDGQPALTREQAMALKGVELQVDRADFPPADEDEFYHADLIGCEVIGQGGARLGTVVAVDDHGAQQVLRLDDGLLIPFVEAIVTTVDLAARRIEVDWAADWR
;
A
#
# COMPACT_ATOMS: atom_id res chain seq x y z
N MET A 1 -3.45 3.26 2.53
CA MET A 1 -4.73 3.54 3.22
C MET A 1 -5.84 3.25 2.23
N LEU A 2 -6.72 2.28 2.50
CA LEU A 2 -7.91 2.08 1.66
C LEU A 2 -8.84 3.28 1.93
N VAL A 3 -8.78 4.29 1.08
CA VAL A 3 -9.78 5.37 1.08
C VAL A 3 -11.03 4.76 0.47
N ALA A 4 -11.88 4.18 1.33
CA ALA A 4 -13.26 3.91 0.95
C ALA A 4 -13.98 5.26 0.96
N GLU A 5 -13.95 5.96 -0.16
CA GLU A 5 -15.01 6.92 -0.44
C GLU A 5 -16.31 6.12 -0.40
N LEU A 6 -17.27 6.53 0.44
CA LEU A 6 -18.60 5.93 0.43
C LEU A 6 -19.30 6.40 -0.85
N VAL A 7 -18.86 5.85 -1.99
CA VAL A 7 -19.56 5.96 -3.25
C VAL A 7 -20.84 5.16 -3.04
N LEU A 8 -22.00 5.81 -3.15
CA LEU A 8 -23.25 5.10 -3.31
C LEU A 8 -23.02 4.08 -4.42
N LEU A 9 -23.11 2.77 -4.10
CA LEU A 9 -23.03 1.70 -5.10
C LEU A 9 -23.91 2.12 -6.28
N ASP A 10 -23.30 2.25 -7.46
CA ASP A 10 -23.98 2.79 -8.64
C ASP A 10 -25.33 2.08 -8.83
N GLY A 11 -26.41 2.85 -8.86
CA GLY A 11 -27.77 2.34 -9.02
C GLY A 11 -28.48 1.81 -7.76
N GLN A 12 -27.90 1.92 -6.56
CA GLN A 12 -28.60 1.63 -5.30
C GLN A 12 -29.34 2.87 -4.75
N PRO A 13 -30.55 2.71 -4.19
CA PRO A 13 -31.25 3.82 -3.54
C PRO A 13 -30.45 4.30 -2.33
N ALA A 14 -30.44 5.62 -2.11
CA ALA A 14 -29.82 6.21 -0.94
C ALA A 14 -30.45 5.62 0.34
N LEU A 15 -29.59 5.25 1.30
CA LEU A 15 -30.02 4.74 2.59
C LEU A 15 -30.74 5.85 3.39
N THR A 16 -31.75 5.46 4.17
CA THR A 16 -32.26 6.35 5.22
C THR A 16 -31.19 6.55 6.30
N ARG A 17 -31.34 7.59 7.11
CA ARG A 17 -30.46 7.86 8.24
C ARG A 17 -30.34 6.66 9.17
N GLU A 18 -31.46 6.00 9.48
CA GLU A 18 -31.52 4.84 10.36
C GLU A 18 -30.74 3.65 9.79
N GLN A 19 -30.88 3.41 8.48
CA GLN A 19 -30.14 2.36 7.77
C GLN A 19 -28.64 2.64 7.77
N ALA A 20 -28.23 3.89 7.51
CA ALA A 20 -26.82 4.29 7.57
C ALA A 20 -26.24 4.17 8.99
N MET A 21 -27.02 4.55 10.02
CA MET A 21 -26.58 4.42 11.42
C MET A 21 -26.42 2.96 11.85
N ALA A 22 -27.23 2.03 11.33
CA ALA A 22 -27.10 0.60 11.61
C ALA A 22 -25.81 -0.01 11.04
N LEU A 23 -25.24 0.60 10.00
CA LEU A 23 -23.98 0.17 9.38
C LEU A 23 -22.75 0.82 10.02
N LYS A 24 -22.93 1.73 10.98
CA LYS A 24 -21.81 2.39 11.64
C LYS A 24 -20.96 1.36 12.40
N GLY A 25 -19.67 1.30 12.06
CA GLY A 25 -18.72 0.38 12.67
C GLY A 25 -18.71 -1.03 12.06
N VAL A 26 -19.52 -1.27 11.02
CA VAL A 26 -19.39 -2.47 10.20
C VAL A 26 -18.12 -2.34 9.35
N GLU A 27 -17.31 -3.40 9.36
CA GLU A 27 -16.12 -3.48 8.52
C GLU A 27 -16.51 -3.85 7.09
N LEU A 28 -15.97 -3.11 6.11
CA LEU A 28 -16.13 -3.42 4.71
C LEU A 28 -14.89 -4.18 4.24
N GLN A 29 -15.12 -5.36 3.67
CA GLN A 29 -14.08 -6.20 3.12
C GLN A 29 -14.43 -6.52 1.66
N VAL A 30 -13.40 -6.63 0.84
CA VAL A 30 -13.48 -7.03 -0.57
C VAL A 30 -12.42 -8.11 -0.79
N ASP A 31 -12.75 -9.15 -1.56
CA ASP A 31 -11.79 -10.20 -1.86
C ASP A 31 -10.65 -9.62 -2.72
N ARG A 32 -9.41 -10.03 -2.46
CA ARG A 32 -8.25 -9.57 -3.23
C ARG A 32 -8.40 -9.91 -4.73
N ALA A 33 -9.10 -10.99 -5.07
CA ALA A 33 -9.38 -11.41 -6.44
C ALA A 33 -10.34 -10.46 -7.18
N ASP A 34 -11.13 -9.67 -6.46
CA ASP A 34 -12.09 -8.71 -7.04
C ASP A 34 -11.48 -7.34 -7.30
N PHE A 35 -10.20 -7.14 -6.95
CA PHE A 35 -9.52 -5.87 -7.18
C PHE A 35 -9.31 -5.69 -8.69
N PRO A 36 -9.59 -4.49 -9.23
CA PRO A 36 -9.18 -4.15 -10.58
C PRO A 36 -7.67 -4.37 -10.76
N PRO A 37 -7.21 -4.78 -11.96
CA PRO A 37 -5.78 -4.76 -12.24
C PRO A 37 -5.25 -3.33 -12.05
N ALA A 38 -4.07 -3.20 -11.45
CA ALA A 38 -3.38 -1.93 -11.38
C ALA A 38 -2.71 -1.63 -12.74
N ASP A 39 -2.51 -0.35 -13.03
CA ASP A 39 -1.74 0.10 -14.20
C ASP A 39 -0.24 -0.20 -14.03
N GLU A 40 0.54 -0.03 -15.11
CA GLU A 40 1.93 -0.51 -15.24
C GLU A 40 2.89 0.05 -14.16
N ASP A 41 2.56 1.19 -13.55
CA ASP A 41 3.32 1.84 -12.48
C ASP A 41 2.49 2.08 -11.20
N GLU A 42 1.35 1.39 -11.08
CA GLU A 42 0.48 1.48 -9.92
C GLU A 42 0.55 0.21 -9.07
N PHE A 43 0.55 0.37 -7.76
CA PHE A 43 0.66 -0.73 -6.82
C PHE A 43 -0.37 -0.59 -5.71
N TYR A 44 -1.12 -1.66 -5.44
CA TYR A 44 -1.90 -1.71 -4.22
C TYR A 44 -0.95 -1.79 -3.02
N HIS A 45 -1.19 -0.96 -2.00
CA HIS A 45 -0.39 -0.99 -0.77
C HIS A 45 -0.39 -2.39 -0.14
N ALA A 46 -1.50 -3.12 -0.26
CA ALA A 46 -1.64 -4.49 0.24
C ALA A 46 -0.64 -5.46 -0.41
N ASP A 47 -0.24 -5.23 -1.67
CA ASP A 47 0.70 -6.09 -2.37
C ASP A 47 2.15 -5.79 -1.97
N LEU A 48 2.44 -4.53 -1.67
CA LEU A 48 3.77 -4.07 -1.21
C LEU A 48 4.08 -4.56 0.20
N ILE A 49 3.06 -4.70 1.06
CA ILE A 49 3.24 -5.19 2.43
C ILE A 49 3.82 -6.60 2.43
N GLY A 50 4.92 -6.74 3.16
CA GLY A 50 5.73 -7.92 3.36
C GLY A 50 6.74 -8.20 2.22
N CYS A 51 6.87 -7.32 1.23
CA CYS A 51 7.98 -7.44 0.28
C CYS A 51 9.31 -7.22 1.01
N GLU A 52 10.34 -7.97 0.59
CA GLU A 52 11.72 -7.75 1.02
C GLU A 52 12.29 -6.54 0.29
N VAL A 53 12.91 -5.62 1.03
CA VAL A 53 13.54 -4.43 0.46
C VAL A 53 15.05 -4.64 0.37
N ILE A 54 15.57 -4.47 -0.85
CA ILE A 54 16.98 -4.62 -1.20
C ILE A 54 17.55 -3.25 -1.56
N GLY A 55 18.56 -2.82 -0.84
CA GLY A 55 19.31 -1.59 -1.09
C GLY A 55 20.52 -1.79 -1.99
N GLN A 56 21.36 -0.77 -2.04
CA GLN A 56 22.59 -0.75 -2.84
C GLN A 56 23.48 -1.97 -2.54
N GLY A 57 24.10 -2.51 -3.61
CA GLY A 57 25.00 -3.66 -3.49
C GLY A 57 24.30 -4.97 -3.07
N GLY A 58 22.97 -5.06 -3.16
CA GLY A 58 22.20 -6.24 -2.79
C GLY A 58 21.98 -6.38 -1.28
N ALA A 59 22.19 -5.31 -0.51
CA ALA A 59 22.02 -5.34 0.94
C ALA A 59 20.54 -5.46 1.31
N ARG A 60 20.18 -6.45 2.12
CA ARG A 60 18.83 -6.56 2.66
C ARG A 60 18.60 -5.48 3.72
N LEU A 61 17.61 -4.62 3.50
CA LEU A 61 17.25 -3.53 4.41
C LEU A 61 16.20 -3.96 5.43
N GLY A 62 15.24 -4.79 5.00
CA GLY A 62 14.17 -5.28 5.86
C GLY A 62 12.98 -5.78 5.06
N THR A 63 11.81 -5.81 5.70
CA THR A 63 10.55 -6.22 5.11
C THR A 63 9.50 -5.14 5.32
N VAL A 64 8.74 -4.79 4.29
CA VAL A 64 7.69 -3.76 4.39
C VAL A 64 6.60 -4.22 5.35
N VAL A 65 6.27 -3.43 6.38
CA VAL A 65 5.17 -3.71 7.32
C VAL A 65 4.00 -2.75 7.16
N ALA A 66 4.24 -1.57 6.59
CA ALA A 66 3.20 -0.61 6.26
C ALA A 66 3.62 0.28 5.08
N VAL A 67 2.64 0.84 4.41
CA VAL A 67 2.82 1.94 3.46
C VAL A 67 2.05 3.14 4.02
N ASP A 68 2.80 4.07 4.59
CA ASP A 68 2.27 5.29 5.17
C ASP A 68 1.98 6.31 4.07
N ASP A 69 0.84 6.96 4.17
CA ASP A 69 0.43 8.02 3.27
C ASP A 69 0.25 9.31 4.08
N HIS A 70 1.15 10.27 3.85
CA HIS A 70 1.13 11.57 4.51
C HIS A 70 0.60 12.68 3.58
N GLY A 71 -0.08 12.32 2.49
CA GLY A 71 -0.74 13.23 1.56
C GLY A 71 0.17 13.87 0.51
N ALA A 72 1.47 14.01 0.77
CA ALA A 72 2.45 14.52 -0.22
C ALA A 72 3.22 13.39 -0.91
N GLN A 73 3.62 12.37 -0.14
CA GLN A 73 4.40 11.23 -0.61
C GLN A 73 4.04 9.99 0.20
N GLN A 74 4.12 8.83 -0.45
CA GLN A 74 4.02 7.54 0.21
C GLN A 74 5.38 7.11 0.75
N VAL A 75 5.37 6.41 1.87
CA VAL A 75 6.57 5.95 2.56
C VAL A 75 6.42 4.48 2.92
N LEU A 76 7.38 3.66 2.52
CA LEU A 76 7.51 2.29 2.99
C LEU A 76 8.06 2.31 4.42
N ARG A 77 7.36 1.67 5.34
CA ARG A 77 7.85 1.39 6.70
C ARG A 77 8.31 -0.05 6.76
N LEU A 78 9.55 -0.27 7.16
CA LEU A 78 10.10 -1.61 7.35
C LEU A 78 9.90 -2.12 8.78
N ASP A 79 10.14 -3.41 8.96
CA ASP A 79 9.99 -4.15 10.21
C ASP A 79 10.88 -3.65 11.36
N ASP A 80 12.04 -3.08 11.06
CA ASP A 80 12.92 -2.43 12.04
C ASP A 80 12.58 -0.94 12.30
N GLY A 81 11.57 -0.41 11.60
CA GLY A 81 11.13 0.98 11.70
C GLY A 81 11.72 1.94 10.67
N LEU A 82 12.64 1.48 9.80
CA LEU A 82 13.19 2.29 8.71
C LEU A 82 12.08 2.80 7.78
N LEU A 83 12.20 4.07 7.37
CA LEU A 83 11.27 4.76 6.49
C LEU A 83 11.94 5.07 5.16
N ILE A 84 11.40 4.53 4.08
CA ILE A 84 11.95 4.71 2.72
C ILE A 84 10.88 5.38 1.85
N PRO A 85 11.16 6.55 1.25
CA PRO A 85 10.24 7.18 0.31
C PRO A 85 9.90 6.26 -0.86
N PHE A 86 8.62 6.04 -1.13
CA PHE A 86 8.14 5.25 -2.26
C PHE A 86 7.95 6.16 -3.48
N VAL A 87 9.07 6.52 -4.12
CA VAL A 87 9.12 7.43 -5.29
C VAL A 87 10.09 6.87 -6.32
N GLU A 88 9.86 7.17 -7.60
CA GLU A 88 10.68 6.69 -8.74
C GLU A 88 12.19 7.00 -8.59
N ALA A 89 12.53 8.11 -7.94
CA ALA A 89 13.93 8.48 -7.70
C ALA A 89 14.67 7.55 -6.71
N ILE A 90 13.93 6.78 -5.90
CA ILE A 90 14.49 5.88 -4.88
C ILE A 90 14.16 4.42 -5.21
N VAL A 91 12.95 4.13 -5.71
CA VAL A 91 12.49 2.77 -6.00
C VAL A 91 12.86 2.43 -7.43
N THR A 92 13.83 1.52 -7.59
CA THR A 92 14.35 1.16 -8.92
C THR A 92 13.57 0.02 -9.55
N THR A 93 13.02 -0.90 -8.75
CA THR A 93 12.26 -2.05 -9.27
C THR A 93 11.28 -2.57 -8.22
N VAL A 94 10.08 -2.94 -8.66
CA VAL A 94 9.09 -3.66 -7.85
C VAL A 94 8.75 -4.98 -8.55
N ASP A 95 9.13 -6.10 -7.94
CA ASP A 95 8.78 -7.44 -8.39
C ASP A 95 7.82 -8.08 -7.39
N LEU A 96 6.52 -7.97 -7.67
CA LEU A 96 5.47 -8.54 -6.83
C LEU A 96 5.45 -10.07 -6.86
N ALA A 97 5.90 -10.69 -7.95
CA ALA A 97 5.95 -12.15 -8.07
C ALA A 97 7.07 -12.72 -7.17
N ALA A 98 8.22 -12.05 -7.15
CA ALA A 98 9.34 -12.39 -6.27
C ALA A 98 9.23 -11.79 -4.86
N ARG A 99 8.19 -10.98 -4.59
CA ARG A 99 7.99 -10.30 -3.30
C ARG A 99 9.17 -9.40 -2.93
N ARG A 100 9.73 -8.68 -3.90
CA ARG A 100 10.95 -7.90 -3.74
C ARG A 100 10.80 -6.47 -4.26
N ILE A 101 11.37 -5.53 -3.53
CA ILE A 101 11.50 -4.12 -3.94
C ILE A 101 12.98 -3.75 -3.89
N GLU A 102 13.52 -3.24 -4.98
CA GLU A 102 14.89 -2.73 -5.06
C GLU A 102 14.87 -1.21 -4.95
N VAL A 103 15.79 -0.67 -4.16
CA VAL A 103 15.90 0.76 -3.88
C VAL A 103 17.34 1.26 -3.96
N ASP A 104 17.51 2.49 -4.42
CA ASP A 104 18.77 3.23 -4.33
C ASP A 104 18.93 3.81 -2.91
N TRP A 105 19.16 2.93 -1.94
CA TRP A 105 19.31 3.28 -0.53
C TRP A 105 20.50 2.52 0.09
N ALA A 106 21.38 3.24 0.78
CA ALA A 106 22.54 2.64 1.44
C ALA A 106 22.15 2.04 2.80
N ALA A 107 22.74 0.89 3.15
CA ALA A 107 22.38 0.16 4.37
C ALA A 107 22.76 0.87 5.68
N ASP A 108 23.63 1.87 5.61
CA ASP A 108 24.07 2.74 6.70
C ASP A 108 23.17 3.97 6.89
N TRP A 109 22.20 4.22 6.01
CA TRP A 109 21.21 5.30 6.11
C TRP A 109 19.97 4.86 6.91
N ARG A 110 20.19 4.42 8.15
CA ARG A 110 19.12 4.06 9.09
C ARG A 110 18.62 5.25 9.91
#